data_AF-R5QPN4-F1
#
_entry.id   AF-R5QPN4-F1
#
_cell.length_a   1.000
_cell.length_b   1.000
_cell.length_c   1.000
_cell.angle_alpha   90.00
_cell.angle_beta   90.00
_cell.angle_gamma   90.00
#
_symmetry.space_group_name_H-M   'P 1'
#
loop_
_entity.id
_entity.type
_entity.pdbx_description
1 polymer ?
#
loop_
_entity_poly.entity_id
_entity_poly.type
_entity_poly.pdbx_seq_one_letter_code
_entity_poly.pdbx_strand_id
1 'polypeptide(L)'
;MPKRPEQESFYEIHLNKQNEVMISLRAREEEPSSPVLLYDGGEHALLYRTPQSTVLLDFIHPDARQALFNAPSALIAETKNFKVVREYTAVCRQVKSLPLDGSGIKPLLDADTAKTIDERHLYE
;
A
#
# COMPACT_ATOMS: atom_id res chain seq x y z
N MET A 1 22.76 4.49 1.20
CA MET A 1 21.51 5.27 1.37
C MET A 1 20.35 4.30 1.18
N PRO A 2 19.38 4.20 2.10
CA PRO A 2 18.19 3.39 1.85
C PRO A 2 17.50 3.94 0.59
N LYS A 3 17.14 3.06 -0.35
CA LYS A 3 16.35 3.46 -1.52
C LYS A 3 15.01 3.99 -1.01
N ARG A 4 14.58 5.14 -1.56
CA ARG A 4 13.23 5.66 -1.29
C ARG A 4 12.20 4.60 -1.69
N PRO A 5 11.12 4.42 -0.90
CA PRO A 5 10.06 3.50 -1.28
C PRO A 5 9.44 3.94 -2.61
N GLU A 6 9.10 2.96 -3.45
CA GLU A 6 8.31 3.20 -4.66
C GLU A 6 6.84 3.29 -4.25
N GLN A 7 6.18 4.41 -4.53
CA GLN A 7 4.75 4.54 -4.29
C GLN A 7 3.96 3.78 -5.36
N GLU A 8 3.12 2.84 -4.93
CA GLU A 8 2.24 2.12 -5.83
C GLU A 8 1.15 3.05 -6.34
N SER A 9 0.93 3.04 -7.66
CA SER A 9 -0.06 3.92 -8.28
C SER A 9 -1.47 3.37 -8.17
N PHE A 10 -1.61 2.05 -8.18
CA PHE A 10 -2.88 1.37 -8.06
C PHE A 10 -2.71 0.03 -7.34
N TYR A 11 -3.48 -0.14 -6.28
CA TYR A 11 -3.59 -1.39 -5.53
C TYR A 11 -5.01 -1.51 -4.98
N GLU A 12 -5.42 -2.73 -4.65
CA GLU A 12 -6.70 -2.97 -4.01
C GLU A 12 -6.49 -3.78 -2.74
N ILE A 13 -7.28 -3.48 -1.71
CA ILE A 13 -7.35 -4.30 -0.50
C ILE A 13 -8.68 -5.03 -0.51
N HIS A 14 -8.60 -6.35 -0.49
CA HIS A 14 -9.73 -7.26 -0.45
C HIS A 14 -9.78 -7.91 0.94
N LEU A 15 -10.97 -7.91 1.54
CA LEU A 15 -11.22 -8.53 2.84
C LEU A 15 -12.19 -9.70 2.63
N ASN A 16 -11.89 -10.85 3.22
CA ASN A 16 -12.85 -11.94 3.26
C ASN A 16 -13.68 -11.93 4.56
N LYS A 17 -14.61 -12.89 4.69
CA LYS A 17 -15.50 -13.01 5.86
C LYS A 17 -14.76 -13.34 7.16
N GLN A 18 -13.50 -13.78 7.08
CA GLN A 18 -12.61 -14.08 8.21
C GLN A 18 -11.64 -12.93 8.50
N ASN A 19 -11.79 -11.77 7.87
CA ASN A 19 -10.85 -10.63 7.93
C ASN A 19 -9.43 -10.98 7.46
N GLU A 20 -9.26 -12.04 6.67
CA GLU A 20 -8.01 -12.26 5.96
C GLU A 20 -7.89 -11.21 4.85
N VAL A 21 -6.69 -10.65 4.73
CA VAL A 21 -6.41 -9.55 3.83
C VAL A 21 -5.70 -10.07 2.59
N MET A 22 -6.20 -9.71 1.43
CA MET A 22 -5.47 -9.82 0.17
C MET A 22 -5.20 -8.42 -0.39
N ILE A 23 -3.97 -8.17 -0.83
CA ILE A 23 -3.56 -6.92 -1.47
C ILE A 23 -3.15 -7.25 -2.90
N SER A 24 -3.85 -6.69 -3.88
CA SER A 24 -3.46 -6.78 -5.28
C SER A 24 -2.64 -5.57 -5.68
N LEU A 25 -1.50 -5.76 -6.36
CA LEU A 25 -0.62 -4.67 -6.81
C LEU A 25 0.10 -5.02 -8.10
N ARG A 26 0.84 -4.07 -8.68
CA ARG A 26 1.57 -4.29 -9.94
C ARG A 26 2.78 -5.20 -9.72
N ALA A 27 2.91 -6.23 -10.57
CA ALA A 27 4.04 -7.14 -10.53
C ALA A 27 5.39 -6.44 -10.77
N ARG A 28 6.41 -6.87 -10.02
CA ARG A 28 7.80 -6.40 -10.13
C ARG A 28 8.70 -7.49 -10.69
N GLU A 29 9.82 -7.07 -11.28
CA GLU A 29 10.72 -7.97 -12.02
C GLU A 29 11.41 -8.97 -11.10
N GLU A 30 11.99 -8.51 -9.99
CA GLU A 30 12.67 -9.38 -9.02
C GLU A 30 11.70 -10.35 -8.35
N GLU A 31 12.15 -11.48 -7.81
CA GLU A 31 11.32 -12.33 -6.93
C GLU A 31 11.20 -11.71 -5.53
N PRO A 32 10.06 -11.86 -4.83
CA PRO A 32 9.91 -11.42 -3.45
C PRO A 32 10.81 -12.26 -2.54
N SER A 33 11.35 -11.64 -1.49
CA SER A 33 12.26 -12.30 -0.56
C SER A 33 11.99 -11.80 0.86
N SER A 34 11.48 -12.68 1.71
CA SER A 34 11.06 -12.38 3.08
C SER A 34 10.13 -11.17 3.19
N PRO A 35 8.96 -11.20 2.53
CA PRO A 35 8.08 -10.04 2.45
C PRO A 35 7.47 -9.68 3.82
N VAL A 36 7.51 -8.39 4.16
CA VAL A 36 6.97 -7.85 5.41
C VAL A 36 6.17 -6.58 5.12
N LEU A 37 4.94 -6.51 5.64
CA LEU A 37 4.12 -5.31 5.60
C LEU A 37 4.20 -4.59 6.94
N LEU A 38 4.78 -3.39 6.98
CA LEU A 38 4.72 -2.52 8.14
C LEU A 38 3.47 -1.65 8.05
N TYR A 39 2.74 -1.57 9.15
CA TYR A 39 1.53 -0.77 9.23
C TYR A 39 1.33 -0.19 10.64
N ASP A 40 0.97 1.09 10.72
CA ASP A 40 0.72 1.81 11.98
C ASP A 40 -0.76 2.07 12.24
N GLY A 41 -1.66 1.62 11.35
CA GLY A 41 -3.10 1.86 11.43
C GLY A 41 -3.55 3.16 10.75
N GLY A 42 -2.62 3.91 10.17
CA GLY A 42 -2.89 5.15 9.46
C GLY A 42 -3.36 4.96 8.03
N GLU A 43 -3.08 5.96 7.21
CA GLU A 43 -3.44 5.99 5.79
C GLU A 43 -2.37 5.38 4.88
N HIS A 44 -1.22 4.98 5.42
CA HIS A 44 -0.10 4.44 4.66
C HIS A 44 0.32 3.08 5.19
N ALA A 45 0.90 2.24 4.34
CA ALA A 45 1.63 1.03 4.73
C ALA A 45 2.88 0.84 3.87
N LEU A 46 3.88 0.14 4.40
CA LEU A 46 5.12 -0.18 3.68
C LEU A 46 5.26 -1.68 3.50
N LEU A 47 5.21 -2.13 2.25
CA LEU A 47 5.55 -3.50 1.87
C LEU A 47 7.03 -3.58 1.53
N TYR A 48 7.82 -4.16 2.44
CA TYR A 48 9.16 -4.62 2.15
C TYR A 48 9.05 -5.93 1.39
N ARG A 49 9.10 -5.85 0.06
CA ARG A 49 8.99 -7.00 -0.83
C ARG A 49 10.29 -7.79 -0.90
N THR A 50 11.40 -7.07 -0.96
CA THR A 50 12.77 -7.57 -0.83
C THR A 50 13.56 -6.57 0.03
N PRO A 51 14.77 -6.90 0.52
CA PRO A 51 15.60 -5.92 1.25
C PRO A 51 15.95 -4.66 0.44
N GLN A 52 15.81 -4.69 -0.89
CA GLN A 52 16.11 -3.59 -1.81
C GLN A 52 14.86 -2.99 -2.48
N SER A 53 13.68 -3.59 -2.27
CA SER A 53 12.41 -3.21 -2.89
C SER A 53 11.37 -2.98 -1.79
N THR A 54 11.06 -1.70 -1.57
CA THR A 54 9.99 -1.27 -0.67
C THR A 54 8.91 -0.58 -1.49
N VAL A 55 7.67 -1.01 -1.29
CA VAL A 55 6.48 -0.46 -1.93
C VAL A 55 5.67 0.30 -0.88
N LEU A 56 5.35 1.56 -1.15
CA LEU A 56 4.45 2.38 -0.36
C LEU A 56 3.02 2.20 -0.87
N LEU A 57 2.14 1.73 0.00
CA LEU A 57 0.70 1.71 -0.21
C LEU A 57 0.13 2.98 0.42
N ASP A 58 -0.25 3.93 -0.43
CA ASP A 58 -0.76 5.23 -0.01
C ASP A 58 -2.29 5.26 -0.04
N PHE A 59 -2.91 6.10 0.78
CA PHE A 59 -4.36 6.33 0.81
C PHE A 59 -5.19 5.06 1.11
N ILE A 60 -4.84 4.34 2.16
CA ILE A 60 -5.60 3.16 2.61
C ILE A 60 -7.00 3.61 3.05
N HIS A 61 -8.01 3.01 2.41
CA HIS A 61 -9.42 3.31 2.66
C HIS A 61 -9.78 3.09 4.15
N PRO A 62 -10.48 4.04 4.80
CA PRO A 62 -10.83 3.97 6.23
C PRO A 62 -11.40 2.61 6.67
N ASP A 63 -12.32 2.05 5.88
CA ASP A 63 -12.99 0.78 6.18
C ASP A 63 -12.04 -0.43 6.20
N ALA A 64 -10.92 -0.37 5.46
CA ALA A 64 -9.93 -1.44 5.43
C ALA A 64 -8.93 -1.36 6.60
N ARG A 65 -8.80 -0.20 7.24
CA ARG A 65 -7.70 0.07 8.20
C ARG A 65 -7.74 -0.86 9.39
N GLN A 66 -8.91 -1.07 10.00
CA GLN A 66 -9.03 -1.90 11.19
C GLN A 66 -8.73 -3.38 10.90
N ALA A 67 -9.20 -3.89 9.76
CA ALA A 67 -8.94 -5.25 9.33
C ALA A 67 -7.45 -5.45 9.01
N LEU A 68 -6.86 -4.53 8.25
CA LEU A 68 -5.43 -4.55 7.93
C LEU A 68 -4.55 -4.48 9.18
N PHE A 69 -4.92 -3.64 10.15
CA PHE A 69 -4.18 -3.48 11.40
C PHE A 69 -4.16 -4.78 12.21
N ASN A 70 -5.26 -5.51 12.25
CA ASN A 70 -5.39 -6.75 13.01
C ASN A 70 -4.89 -7.99 12.27
N ALA A 71 -4.67 -7.91 10.97
CA ALA A 71 -4.25 -9.04 10.16
C ALA A 71 -2.83 -9.50 10.58
N PRO A 72 -2.60 -10.79 10.86
CA PRO A 72 -1.25 -11.31 11.13
C PRO A 72 -0.40 -11.41 9.86
N SER A 73 -1.05 -11.49 8.71
CA SER A 73 -0.43 -11.57 7.39
C SER A 73 -1.40 -11.10 6.31
N ALA A 74 -0.86 -10.70 5.16
CA ALA A 74 -1.62 -10.39 3.96
C ALA A 74 -1.15 -11.26 2.80
N LEU A 75 -2.10 -11.77 2.00
CA LEU A 75 -1.81 -12.38 0.71
C LEU A 75 -1.54 -11.26 -0.31
N ILE A 76 -0.34 -11.25 -0.88
CA ILE A 76 0.01 -10.29 -1.93
C ILE A 76 -0.18 -10.98 -3.28
N ALA A 77 -1.03 -10.40 -4.12
CA ALA A 77 -1.28 -10.85 -5.49
C ALA A 77 -0.69 -9.83 -6.48
N GLU A 78 0.39 -10.22 -7.14
CA GLU A 78 1.04 -9.39 -8.15
C GLU A 78 0.40 -9.61 -9.51
N THR A 79 -0.02 -8.51 -10.14
CA THR A 79 -0.73 -8.53 -11.42
C THR A 79 0.08 -7.90 -12.54
N LYS A 80 -0.01 -8.51 -13.73
CA LYS A 80 0.54 -7.99 -14.98
C LYS A 80 -0.44 -8.29 -16.10
N ASN A 81 -0.82 -7.28 -16.88
CA ASN A 81 -1.80 -7.41 -17.97
C ASN A 81 -3.11 -8.08 -17.51
N PHE A 82 -3.67 -7.62 -16.38
CA PHE A 82 -4.90 -8.13 -15.77
C PHE A 82 -4.87 -9.61 -15.37
N LYS A 83 -3.68 -10.20 -15.24
CA LYS A 83 -3.49 -11.58 -14.76
C LYS A 83 -2.62 -11.56 -13.51
N VAL A 84 -2.98 -12.39 -12.54
CA VAL A 84 -2.11 -12.70 -11.41
C VAL A 84 -0.94 -13.52 -11.93
N VAL A 85 0.28 -13.03 -11.72
CA VAL A 85 1.52 -13.69 -12.14
C VAL A 85 2.32 -14.25 -10.97
N ARG A 86 2.02 -13.79 -9.74
CA ARG A 86 2.69 -14.23 -8.53
C ARG A 86 1.82 -14.00 -7.30
N GLU A 87 1.88 -14.91 -6.35
CA GLU A 87 1.20 -14.82 -5.06
C GLU A 87 2.19 -15.17 -3.95
N TYR A 88 2.16 -14.42 -2.85
CA TYR A 88 2.99 -14.68 -1.67
C TYR A 88 2.39 -14.07 -0.42
N THR A 89 2.69 -14.66 0.74
CA THR A 89 2.23 -14.14 2.03
C THR A 89 3.25 -13.18 2.61
N ALA A 90 2.85 -11.94 2.88
CA ALA A 90 3.62 -10.98 3.64
C ALA A 90 3.21 -11.01 5.12
N VAL A 91 4.19 -11.05 6.02
CA VAL A 91 3.92 -10.94 7.47
C VAL A 91 3.58 -9.50 7.80
N CYS A 92 2.45 -9.27 8.47
CA CYS A 92 2.07 -7.94 8.93
C CYS A 92 2.75 -7.63 10.27
N ARG A 93 3.42 -6.50 10.36
CA ARG A 93 4.02 -6.00 11.60
C ARG A 93 3.45 -4.65 11.94
N GLN A 94 2.79 -4.61 13.09
CA GLN A 94 2.36 -3.37 13.70
C GLN A 94 3.57 -2.58 14.17
N VAL A 95 3.60 -1.30 13.84
CA VAL A 95 4.63 -0.35 14.29
C VAL A 95 3.95 0.89 14.87
N LYS A 96 4.65 1.60 15.76
CA LYS A 96 4.12 2.87 16.32
C LYS A 96 4.09 4.00 15.29
N SER A 97 5.02 3.96 14.35
CA SER A 97 5.17 4.94 13.28
C SER A 97 5.93 4.30 12.13
N LEU A 98 5.51 4.58 10.90
CA LEU A 98 6.25 4.13 9.72
C LEU A 98 7.58 4.87 9.58
N PRO A 99 8.66 4.20 9.14
CA PRO A 99 9.94 4.82 8.77
C PRO A 99 9.82 5.55 7.42
N LEU A 100 8.88 6.49 7.33
CA LEU A 100 8.61 7.32 6.16
C LEU A 100 8.99 8.77 6.48
N ASP A 101 9.91 9.33 5.71
CA ASP A 101 10.13 10.76 5.71
C ASP A 101 9.03 11.38 4.82
N GLY A 102 8.18 12.28 5.33
CA GLY A 102 7.05 12.85 4.57
C GLY A 102 7.41 13.50 3.22
N SER A 103 8.69 13.79 2.98
CA SER A 103 9.23 14.20 1.68
C SER A 103 9.20 13.13 0.58
N GLY A 104 8.98 11.85 0.93
CA GLY A 104 8.97 10.71 0.03
C GLY A 104 7.59 10.33 -0.52
N ILE A 105 6.52 10.92 0.01
CA ILE A 105 5.15 10.67 -0.43
C ILE A 105 4.84 11.65 -1.56
N LYS A 106 4.53 11.13 -2.74
CA LYS A 106 4.06 11.97 -3.84
C LYS A 106 2.55 12.18 -3.66
N PRO A 107 2.08 13.43 -3.55
CA PRO A 107 0.66 13.68 -3.46
C PRO A 107 -0.04 13.20 -4.73
N LEU A 108 -1.25 12.63 -4.58
CA LEU A 108 -2.07 12.11 -5.68
C LEU A 108 -2.41 13.18 -6.72
N LEU A 109 -2.55 14.43 -6.27
CA LEU A 109 -2.76 15.59 -7.10
C LEU A 109 -1.58 16.55 -6.89
N ASP A 110 -1.14 17.20 -7.96
CA ASP A 110 -0.27 18.36 -7.80
C ASP A 110 -1.03 19.49 -7.06
N ALA A 111 -0.29 20.33 -6.36
CA ALA A 111 -0.86 21.33 -5.47
C ALA A 111 -1.78 22.34 -6.20
N ASP A 112 -1.59 22.54 -7.51
CA ASP A 112 -2.39 23.48 -8.29
C ASP A 112 -3.66 22.80 -8.83
N THR A 113 -3.57 21.54 -9.26
CA THR A 113 -4.75 20.72 -9.60
C THR A 113 -5.63 20.48 -8.37
N ALA A 114 -5.06 20.21 -7.19
CA ALA A 114 -5.81 20.03 -5.95
C ALA A 114 -6.62 21.28 -5.56
N LYS A 115 -6.08 22.49 -5.79
CA LYS A 115 -6.82 23.75 -5.57
C LYS A 115 -7.97 23.95 -6.54
N THR A 116 -7.87 23.37 -7.73
CA THR A 116 -8.87 23.55 -8.80
C THR A 116 -10.05 22.58 -8.65
N ILE A 117 -9.83 21.44 -7.98
CA ILE A 117 -10.85 20.39 -7.78
C ILE A 117 -11.64 20.61 -6.47
N ASP A 118 -11.40 21.68 -5.71
CA ASP A 118 -12.07 21.99 -4.44
C ASP A 118 -13.59 21.74 -4.53
N GLU A 119 -14.00 20.61 -3.95
CA GLU A 119 -15.31 19.98 -4.12
C GLU A 119 -16.46 20.81 -3.54
N ARG A 120 -16.14 21.94 -2.89
CA ARG A 120 -17.08 22.89 -2.30
C ARG A 120 -17.99 23.61 -3.31
N HIS A 121 -17.72 23.48 -4.62
CA HIS A 121 -18.55 24.07 -5.69
C HIS A 121 -19.10 23.03 -6.70
N LEU A 122 -18.96 21.72 -6.44
CA LEU A 122 -19.43 20.67 -7.38
C LEU A 122 -20.96 20.54 -7.47
N TYR A 123 -21.71 21.23 -6.62
CA TYR A 123 -23.17 21.22 -6.58
C TYR A 123 -23.80 22.62 -6.68
N GLU A 124 -23.03 23.63 -7.13
CA GLU A 124 -23.59 24.94 -7.51
C GLU A 124 -24.07 24.97 -8.97
#